data_AF-A0A2E4ZPE5-F1
#
_entry.id   AF-A0A2E4ZPE5-F1
#
_cell.length_a   1.000
_cell.length_b   1.000
_cell.length_c   1.000
_cell.angle_alpha   90.00
_cell.angle_beta   90.00
_cell.angle_gamma   90.00
#
_symmetry.space_group_name_H-M   'P 1'
#
loop_
_entity.id
_entity.type
_entity.pdbx_description
1 polymer ?
#
loop_
_entity_poly.entity_id
_entity_poly.type
_entity_poly.pdbx_seq_one_letter_code
_entity_poly.pdbx_strand_id
1 'polypeptide(L)'
;MALNPFFLQGSPGEQRLIQNLINEQLQIYGVEVTYIPRKFVNKKSIIEEVQSSKFDDNFLIEAYVNTYEGYSGAGDIMTKFGVSLRDEITLTISKERFEDFIAPYLNDDEYELATRPREGDLIFFPLGTRLFEVKFVEHEQPFYQLGKNYVYQLQCELFEYEDEVIDTGVEEIDQEIEEDGFITTLNLVGTGVTATATAAISVNSGYLNSITLLNDGSGYTGTPTVSISTSRVSGGTNASAVAITTERSGVFSIKEIILTNPGSGYTFAPSIKILGGNGSGAIATCNVVTSGQGVINFNITQEGRGYTTNPAVTVAGPVGVGTTALVTSIIDIGSGQLSSFRFTNPGAGYTVAPAVTIAEPDIITGRGNYLYNDLVVGQTSNTEARVRSWDADTKVLKVANVGIGSTVRGFIPGEEIRIQTGIGATGLKIHKTVFTAGFTTTGLFVGAGTTFILVGSANTTKFNVGDDVDEIENVIGAGVTVHSILSNGNILLSEDTLNTTNVQNQTISIGSTSFISYNVREYDNRDIYDDYSSNDEFELEADEIIDFAETNPFGTY
;
A
#
# COMPACT_ATOMS: atom_id res chain seq x y z
N MET A 1 -52.64 43.27 -35.45
CA MET A 1 -52.05 41.98 -35.86
C MET A 1 -50.85 41.73 -34.96
N ALA A 2 -50.78 40.59 -34.29
CA ALA A 2 -49.80 40.35 -33.22
C ALA A 2 -48.55 39.54 -33.64
N LEU A 3 -48.49 39.06 -34.90
CA LEU A 3 -47.38 38.22 -35.38
C LEU A 3 -46.84 38.75 -36.71
N ASN A 4 -45.51 38.69 -36.87
CA ASN A 4 -44.81 39.21 -38.03
C ASN A 4 -45.10 38.32 -39.26
N PRO A 5 -45.68 38.86 -40.36
CA PRO A 5 -46.07 38.09 -41.54
C PRO A 5 -44.88 37.54 -42.36
N PHE A 6 -43.65 37.95 -42.06
CA PHE A 6 -42.44 37.45 -42.72
C PHE A 6 -41.86 36.19 -42.09
N PHE A 7 -42.35 35.78 -40.91
CA PHE A 7 -41.91 34.55 -40.25
C PHE A 7 -42.98 33.47 -40.39
N LEU A 8 -42.58 32.31 -40.92
CA LEU A 8 -43.46 31.17 -41.19
C LEU A 8 -43.63 30.25 -39.99
N GLN A 9 -42.98 30.60 -38.87
CA GLN A 9 -43.04 29.88 -37.59
C GLN A 9 -42.66 28.39 -37.71
N GLY A 10 -41.64 28.06 -38.52
CA GLY A 10 -41.24 26.66 -38.69
C GLY A 10 -40.52 26.29 -39.98
N SER A 11 -40.05 27.26 -40.78
CA SER A 11 -39.33 26.90 -42.01
C SER A 11 -37.93 26.36 -41.68
N PRO A 12 -37.40 25.38 -42.44
CA PRO A 12 -36.07 24.82 -42.19
C PRO A 12 -34.93 25.85 -42.16
N GLY A 13 -35.08 26.95 -42.90
CA GLY A 13 -34.11 28.06 -42.90
C GLY A 13 -34.11 28.86 -41.60
N GLU A 14 -35.28 29.16 -41.05
CA GLU A 14 -35.40 29.84 -39.74
C GLU A 14 -34.91 28.94 -38.62
N GLN A 15 -35.24 27.63 -38.66
CA GLN A 15 -34.78 26.67 -37.67
C GLN A 15 -33.26 26.52 -37.65
N ARG A 16 -32.61 26.49 -38.82
CA ARG A 16 -31.14 26.47 -38.92
C ARG A 16 -30.50 27.76 -38.44
N LEU A 17 -31.11 28.91 -38.71
CA LEU A 17 -30.61 30.19 -38.22
C LEU A 17 -30.59 30.22 -36.70
N ILE A 18 -31.66 29.76 -36.05
CA ILE A 18 -31.72 29.69 -34.58
C ILE A 18 -30.66 28.71 -34.04
N GLN A 19 -30.53 27.51 -34.63
CA GLN A 19 -29.50 26.56 -34.22
C GLN A 19 -28.08 27.15 -34.33
N ASN A 20 -27.76 27.81 -35.45
CA ASN A 20 -26.46 28.45 -35.64
C ASN A 20 -26.21 29.55 -34.61
N LEU A 21 -27.23 30.37 -34.30
CA LEU A 21 -27.11 31.41 -33.27
C LEU A 21 -26.87 30.82 -31.88
N ILE A 22 -27.52 29.69 -31.56
CA ILE A 22 -27.31 28.98 -30.29
C ILE A 22 -25.89 28.41 -30.23
N ASN A 23 -25.43 27.75 -31.31
CA ASN A 23 -24.06 27.22 -31.36
C ASN A 23 -23.02 28.35 -31.18
N GLU A 24 -23.19 29.47 -31.88
CA GLU A 24 -22.32 30.64 -31.75
C GLU A 24 -22.37 31.21 -30.32
N GLN A 25 -23.57 31.30 -29.72
CA GLN A 25 -23.72 31.77 -28.34
C GLN A 25 -22.98 30.87 -27.35
N LEU A 26 -23.10 29.55 -27.49
CA LEU A 26 -22.39 28.58 -26.65
C LEU A 26 -20.88 28.64 -26.86
N GLN A 27 -20.41 28.89 -28.08
CA GLN A 27 -18.98 29.07 -28.36
C GLN A 27 -18.41 30.38 -27.78
N ILE A 28 -19.21 31.44 -27.69
CA ILE A 28 -18.76 32.73 -27.16
C ILE A 28 -18.84 32.80 -25.63
N TYR A 29 -19.94 32.29 -25.04
CA TYR A 29 -20.26 32.47 -23.62
C TYR A 29 -20.28 31.17 -22.82
N GLY A 30 -20.16 30.01 -23.46
CA GLY A 30 -20.05 28.73 -22.79
C GLY A 30 -18.65 28.47 -22.25
N VAL A 31 -18.55 27.43 -21.45
CA VAL A 31 -17.31 26.84 -20.97
C VAL A 31 -17.08 25.50 -21.67
N GLU A 32 -15.82 25.17 -21.90
CA GLU A 32 -15.44 23.86 -22.42
C GLU A 32 -15.50 22.84 -21.28
N VAL A 33 -16.25 21.76 -21.48
CA VAL A 33 -16.39 20.65 -20.54
C VAL A 33 -16.10 19.33 -21.24
N THR A 34 -15.64 18.35 -20.47
CA THR A 34 -15.43 16.99 -20.98
C THR A 34 -16.64 16.14 -20.61
N TYR A 35 -17.36 15.68 -21.63
CA TYR A 35 -18.47 14.72 -21.51
C TYR A 35 -17.93 13.29 -21.58
N ILE A 36 -18.29 12.48 -20.58
CA ILE A 36 -17.81 11.12 -20.40
C ILE A 36 -19.03 10.20 -20.31
N PRO A 37 -19.33 9.41 -21.36
CA PRO A 37 -20.50 8.57 -21.40
C PRO A 37 -20.33 7.31 -20.54
N ARG A 38 -21.41 6.85 -19.90
CA ARG A 38 -21.40 5.64 -19.06
C ARG A 38 -21.55 4.36 -19.90
N LYS A 39 -20.62 3.41 -19.75
CA LYS A 39 -20.75 2.03 -20.26
C LYS A 39 -21.14 1.05 -19.17
N PHE A 40 -21.93 0.04 -19.53
CA PHE A 40 -22.32 -1.04 -18.61
C PHE A 40 -21.55 -2.32 -18.90
N VAL A 41 -20.92 -2.88 -17.87
CA VAL A 41 -20.17 -4.14 -17.98
C VAL A 41 -20.98 -5.28 -17.35
N ASN A 42 -21.07 -6.43 -18.04
CA ASN A 42 -21.69 -7.69 -17.56
C ASN A 42 -23.19 -7.64 -17.22
N LYS A 43 -24.07 -7.34 -18.19
CA LYS A 43 -25.53 -7.52 -18.02
C LYS A 43 -25.89 -9.02 -17.99
N LYS A 44 -26.25 -9.60 -16.84
CA LYS A 44 -26.81 -10.97 -16.79
C LYS A 44 -28.26 -10.94 -17.28
N SER A 45 -28.60 -11.85 -18.20
CA SER A 45 -29.86 -11.83 -18.96
C SER A 45 -31.11 -12.36 -18.23
N ILE A 46 -31.00 -12.76 -16.96
CA ILE A 46 -32.10 -13.43 -16.23
C ILE A 46 -32.74 -12.50 -15.19
N ILE A 47 -31.98 -11.54 -14.66
CA ILE A 47 -32.42 -10.40 -13.85
C ILE A 47 -31.49 -9.27 -14.29
N GLU A 48 -32.03 -8.17 -14.82
CA GLU A 48 -31.26 -6.99 -15.28
C GLU A 48 -30.61 -6.26 -14.10
N GLU A 49 -29.65 -6.93 -13.45
CA GLU A 49 -28.85 -6.36 -12.38
C GLU A 49 -27.48 -6.00 -12.97
N VAL A 50 -27.22 -4.70 -13.06
CA VAL A 50 -25.94 -4.15 -13.48
C VAL A 50 -24.93 -4.38 -12.36
N GLN A 51 -23.78 -4.96 -12.68
CA GLN A 51 -22.76 -5.31 -11.68
C GLN A 51 -21.63 -4.28 -11.57
N SER A 52 -21.40 -3.41 -12.57
CA SER A 52 -20.41 -2.32 -12.51
C SER A 52 -20.53 -1.37 -13.71
N SER A 53 -20.24 -0.09 -13.51
CA SER A 53 -20.14 0.93 -14.58
C SER A 53 -18.68 1.19 -14.95
N LYS A 54 -18.44 1.48 -16.23
CA LYS A 54 -17.12 1.83 -16.76
C LYS A 54 -17.20 3.15 -17.53
N PHE A 55 -16.18 3.99 -17.36
CA PHE A 55 -16.03 5.27 -18.04
C PHE A 55 -14.64 5.34 -18.70
N ASP A 56 -14.56 5.05 -19.99
CA ASP A 56 -13.29 4.93 -20.73
C ASP A 56 -13.21 5.77 -22.02
N ASP A 57 -14.25 6.56 -22.31
CA ASP A 57 -14.30 7.47 -23.44
C ASP A 57 -14.47 8.91 -22.94
N ASN A 58 -13.94 9.88 -23.69
CA ASN A 58 -14.09 11.30 -23.37
C ASN A 58 -14.35 12.13 -24.64
N PHE A 59 -15.19 13.16 -24.53
CA PHE A 59 -15.53 14.08 -25.61
C PHE A 59 -15.60 15.51 -25.11
N LEU A 60 -14.89 16.43 -25.77
CA LEU A 60 -14.99 17.85 -25.46
C LEU A 60 -16.25 18.46 -26.08
N ILE A 61 -17.01 19.23 -25.29
CA ILE A 61 -18.21 19.93 -25.74
C ILE A 61 -18.36 21.29 -25.05
N GLU A 62 -18.93 22.26 -25.77
CA GLU A 62 -19.25 23.57 -25.23
C GLU A 62 -20.57 23.51 -24.44
N ALA A 63 -20.53 23.94 -23.16
CA ALA A 63 -21.70 23.97 -22.28
C ALA A 63 -21.87 25.35 -21.63
N TYR A 64 -23.12 25.82 -21.54
CA TYR A 64 -23.45 27.04 -20.80
C TYR A 64 -23.92 26.70 -19.38
N VAL A 65 -23.32 27.34 -18.38
CA VAL A 65 -23.67 27.17 -16.97
C VAL A 65 -24.81 28.11 -16.62
N ASN A 66 -26.00 27.56 -16.39
CA ASN A 66 -27.21 28.36 -16.13
C ASN A 66 -27.27 28.92 -14.69
N THR A 67 -26.54 28.34 -13.74
CA THR A 67 -26.76 28.56 -12.30
C THR A 67 -25.89 29.65 -11.67
N TYR A 68 -25.11 30.42 -12.44
CA TYR A 68 -24.16 31.37 -11.84
C TYR A 68 -24.68 32.82 -11.63
N GLU A 69 -25.81 33.26 -12.23
CA GLU A 69 -26.18 34.70 -12.20
C GLU A 69 -27.66 35.05 -11.91
N GLY A 70 -28.44 34.16 -11.29
CA GLY A 70 -29.90 34.33 -11.16
C GLY A 70 -30.47 34.42 -9.75
N TYR A 71 -30.23 35.51 -9.01
CA TYR A 71 -31.08 35.83 -7.85
C TYR A 71 -32.51 36.16 -8.33
N SER A 72 -33.42 35.18 -8.34
CA SER A 72 -34.86 35.40 -8.17
C SER A 72 -35.67 34.10 -8.02
N GLY A 73 -36.08 33.80 -6.78
CA GLY A 73 -37.53 33.69 -6.53
C GLY A 73 -38.15 32.31 -6.25
N ALA A 74 -37.75 31.64 -5.17
CA ALA A 74 -38.65 31.07 -4.17
C ALA A 74 -37.84 30.59 -2.96
N GLY A 75 -37.52 31.53 -2.08
CA GLY A 75 -36.93 31.20 -0.79
C GLY A 75 -37.92 30.46 0.11
N ASP A 76 -37.33 29.56 0.89
CA ASP A 76 -37.84 28.96 2.12
C ASP A 76 -38.70 27.69 1.98
N ILE A 77 -38.01 26.56 1.79
CA ILE A 77 -38.42 25.29 2.39
C ILE A 77 -37.24 24.78 3.22
N MET A 78 -36.92 25.49 4.30
CA MET A 78 -36.05 25.00 5.37
C MET A 78 -36.62 23.71 5.99
N THR A 79 -36.01 22.57 5.66
CA THR A 79 -36.11 21.33 6.44
C THR A 79 -35.28 21.46 7.71
N LYS A 80 -35.95 21.43 8.87
CA LYS A 80 -35.40 21.60 10.22
C LYS A 80 -34.52 20.43 10.72
N PHE A 81 -33.82 19.73 9.82
CA PHE A 81 -32.91 18.63 10.12
C PHE A 81 -31.77 18.65 9.09
N GLY A 82 -30.64 19.26 9.45
CA GLY A 82 -29.34 19.15 8.78
C GLY A 82 -29.35 19.27 7.25
N VAL A 83 -29.28 20.49 6.73
CA VAL A 83 -29.17 20.75 5.28
C VAL A 83 -27.74 20.46 4.82
N SER A 84 -27.59 19.42 3.99
CA SER A 84 -26.48 19.29 3.03
C SER A 84 -26.67 20.36 1.96
N LEU A 85 -25.64 21.17 1.72
CA LEU A 85 -25.55 22.01 0.53
C LEU A 85 -25.29 21.04 -0.63
N ARG A 86 -26.32 20.69 -1.41
CA ARG A 86 -26.13 19.92 -2.64
C ARG A 86 -25.54 20.83 -3.69
N ASP A 87 -24.31 20.53 -4.12
CA ASP A 87 -23.65 21.13 -5.27
C ASP A 87 -24.35 20.65 -6.56
N GLU A 88 -25.52 21.23 -6.87
CA GLU A 88 -26.29 21.01 -8.09
C GLU A 88 -25.94 22.09 -9.15
N ILE A 89 -25.66 21.66 -10.38
CA ILE A 89 -25.40 22.56 -11.53
C ILE A 89 -26.36 22.24 -12.67
N THR A 90 -26.82 23.28 -13.38
CA THR A 90 -27.65 23.10 -14.58
C THR A 90 -26.90 23.60 -15.80
N LEU A 91 -26.73 22.72 -16.79
CA LEU A 91 -25.97 22.97 -17.99
C LEU A 91 -26.86 22.97 -19.23
N THR A 92 -26.52 23.80 -20.20
CA THR A 92 -27.17 23.79 -21.52
C THR A 92 -26.14 23.50 -22.59
N ILE A 93 -26.36 22.44 -23.36
CA ILE A 93 -25.50 22.04 -24.49
C ILE A 93 -26.28 22.09 -25.81
N SER A 94 -25.56 22.23 -26.92
CA SER A 94 -26.16 22.20 -28.26
C SER A 94 -26.59 20.80 -28.64
N LYS A 95 -27.83 20.65 -29.10
CA LYS A 95 -28.35 19.39 -29.63
C LYS A 95 -27.63 18.96 -30.90
N GLU A 96 -27.41 19.88 -31.84
CA GLU A 96 -26.73 19.58 -33.12
C GLU A 96 -25.29 19.13 -32.88
N ARG A 97 -24.57 19.80 -31.96
CA ARG A 97 -23.19 19.42 -31.64
C ARG A 97 -23.09 18.02 -31.04
N PHE A 98 -24.00 17.67 -30.13
CA PHE A 98 -24.03 16.33 -29.58
C PHE A 98 -24.34 15.27 -30.64
N GLU A 99 -25.38 15.50 -31.46
CA GLU A 99 -25.81 14.57 -32.51
C GLU A 99 -24.77 14.38 -33.62
N ASP A 100 -24.01 15.43 -33.96
CA ASP A 100 -23.05 15.39 -35.07
C ASP A 100 -21.63 14.96 -34.64
N PHE A 101 -21.22 15.23 -33.39
CA PHE A 101 -19.83 15.03 -32.95
C PHE A 101 -19.64 13.95 -31.87
N ILE A 102 -20.69 13.59 -31.11
CA ILE A 102 -20.59 12.59 -30.03
C ILE A 102 -21.35 11.33 -30.40
N ALA A 103 -22.64 11.48 -30.74
CA ALA A 103 -23.52 10.35 -31.07
C ALA A 103 -22.96 9.37 -32.12
N PRO A 104 -22.21 9.80 -33.17
CA PRO A 104 -21.63 8.87 -34.15
C PRO A 104 -20.57 7.92 -33.58
N TYR A 105 -19.99 8.25 -32.44
CA TYR A 105 -18.97 7.44 -31.75
C TYR A 105 -19.59 6.53 -30.67
N LEU A 106 -20.86 6.72 -30.34
CA LEU A 106 -21.59 5.90 -29.38
C LEU A 106 -22.27 4.73 -30.12
N ASN A 107 -21.75 3.52 -29.96
CA ASN A 107 -22.34 2.32 -30.56
C ASN A 107 -23.49 1.75 -29.71
N ASP A 108 -24.62 1.39 -30.34
CA ASP A 108 -25.81 0.85 -29.66
C ASP A 108 -25.57 -0.47 -28.89
N ASP A 109 -24.47 -1.19 -29.17
CA ASP A 109 -24.12 -2.44 -28.48
C ASP A 109 -23.49 -2.19 -27.08
N GLU A 110 -22.81 -1.06 -26.90
CA GLU A 110 -22.14 -0.68 -25.64
C GLU A 110 -22.98 0.32 -24.82
N TYR A 111 -23.81 1.11 -25.51
CA TYR A 111 -24.60 2.19 -24.95
C TYR A 111 -26.09 1.95 -25.21
N GLU A 112 -26.95 2.02 -24.17
CA GLU A 112 -28.40 1.78 -24.36
C GLU A 112 -29.14 2.91 -25.09
N LEU A 113 -28.55 4.11 -25.14
CA LEU A 113 -29.12 5.27 -25.81
C LEU A 113 -28.01 6.18 -26.34
N ALA A 114 -27.67 6.03 -27.62
CA ALA A 114 -26.60 6.81 -28.28
C ALA A 114 -27.06 8.17 -28.85
N THR A 115 -28.37 8.41 -28.94
CA THR A 115 -28.93 9.56 -29.69
C THR A 115 -29.00 10.87 -28.91
N ARG A 116 -28.78 10.84 -27.58
CA ARG A 116 -28.81 12.00 -26.69
C ARG A 116 -28.01 11.71 -25.42
N PRO A 117 -27.63 12.75 -24.64
CA PRO A 117 -27.08 12.53 -23.31
C PRO A 117 -28.03 11.73 -22.43
N ARG A 118 -27.48 10.95 -21.51
CA ARG A 118 -28.22 10.06 -20.63
C ARG A 118 -27.97 10.42 -19.17
N GLU A 119 -28.95 10.05 -18.34
CA GLU A 119 -28.78 10.00 -16.90
C GLU A 119 -27.70 8.98 -16.51
N GLY A 120 -26.80 9.39 -15.62
CA GLY A 120 -25.62 8.65 -15.17
C GLY A 120 -24.35 8.90 -15.97
N ASP A 121 -24.37 9.74 -17.02
CA ASP A 121 -23.15 10.20 -17.69
C ASP A 121 -22.42 11.24 -16.83
N LEU A 122 -21.10 11.36 -17.01
CA LEU A 122 -20.27 12.29 -16.24
C LEU A 122 -19.87 13.52 -17.08
N ILE A 123 -19.72 14.65 -16.40
CA ILE A 123 -19.22 15.90 -16.96
C ILE A 123 -18.10 16.42 -16.07
N PHE A 124 -16.91 16.61 -16.65
CA PHE A 124 -15.75 17.17 -15.97
C PHE A 124 -15.57 18.66 -16.30
N PHE A 125 -15.34 19.46 -15.26
CA PHE A 125 -15.03 20.89 -15.37
C PHE A 125 -13.54 21.15 -15.15
N PRO A 126 -12.80 21.66 -16.18
CA PRO A 126 -11.37 21.89 -16.05
C PRO A 126 -11.01 23.02 -15.08
N LEU A 127 -11.90 24.01 -14.90
CA LEU A 127 -11.65 25.17 -14.02
C LEU A 127 -11.86 24.87 -12.53
N GLY A 128 -12.55 23.78 -12.19
CA GLY A 128 -12.86 23.43 -10.81
C GLY A 128 -12.51 21.99 -10.44
N THR A 129 -11.84 21.26 -11.34
CA THR A 129 -11.42 19.85 -11.22
C THR A 129 -12.47 18.90 -10.64
N ARG A 130 -13.76 19.16 -10.92
CA ARG A 130 -14.89 18.39 -10.37
C ARG A 130 -15.62 17.60 -11.45
N LEU A 131 -16.07 16.41 -11.06
CA LEU A 131 -16.97 15.56 -11.83
C LEU A 131 -18.41 15.75 -11.37
N PHE A 132 -19.32 15.91 -12.32
CA PHE A 132 -20.75 15.98 -12.07
C PHE A 132 -21.47 14.87 -12.82
N GLU A 133 -22.38 14.19 -12.15
CA GLU A 133 -23.25 13.19 -12.74
C GLU A 133 -24.52 13.82 -13.27
N VAL A 134 -24.89 13.50 -14.51
CA VAL A 134 -26.17 13.90 -15.09
C VAL A 134 -27.28 13.11 -14.41
N LYS A 135 -28.11 13.78 -13.59
CA LYS A 135 -29.27 13.15 -12.95
C LYS A 135 -30.51 13.19 -13.83
N PHE A 136 -30.65 14.25 -14.63
CA PHE A 136 -31.81 14.40 -15.49
C PHE A 136 -31.47 15.16 -16.77
N VAL A 137 -32.02 14.66 -17.90
CA VAL A 137 -31.87 15.28 -19.23
C VAL A 137 -33.21 15.83 -19.70
N GLU A 138 -33.34 17.14 -19.60
CA GLU A 138 -34.49 17.86 -20.10
C GLU A 138 -34.39 18.02 -21.63
N HIS A 139 -35.42 17.54 -22.31
CA HIS A 139 -35.50 17.47 -23.77
C HIS A 139 -36.80 18.08 -24.30
N GLU A 140 -37.69 18.54 -23.41
CA GLU A 140 -38.97 19.17 -23.74
C GLU A 140 -39.04 20.67 -23.36
N GLN A 141 -38.19 21.19 -22.46
CA GLN A 141 -38.10 22.62 -22.10
C GLN A 141 -36.79 23.33 -22.56
N PRO A 142 -36.80 24.66 -22.81
CA PRO A 142 -37.93 25.58 -22.83
C PRO A 142 -38.23 26.12 -24.25
N PHE A 143 -39.49 25.96 -24.67
CA PHE A 143 -40.13 26.60 -25.83
C PHE A 143 -39.63 26.17 -27.22
N TYR A 144 -40.49 25.42 -27.93
CA TYR A 144 -40.44 25.23 -29.38
C TYR A 144 -40.65 26.56 -30.12
N GLN A 145 -39.65 27.45 -30.11
CA GLN A 145 -39.59 28.49 -31.13
C GLN A 145 -39.50 27.75 -32.48
N LEU A 146 -40.49 27.92 -33.35
CA LEU A 146 -40.51 27.29 -34.68
C LEU A 146 -40.66 25.75 -34.67
N GLY A 147 -41.15 25.13 -33.59
CA GLY A 147 -41.56 23.71 -33.59
C GLY A 147 -40.46 22.66 -33.40
N LYS A 148 -39.22 23.05 -33.07
CA LYS A 148 -38.09 22.13 -32.81
C LYS A 148 -37.36 22.52 -31.52
N ASN A 149 -36.79 21.54 -30.82
CA ASN A 149 -35.84 21.78 -29.72
C ASN A 149 -34.40 21.81 -30.28
N TYR A 150 -33.60 22.75 -29.80
CA TYR A 150 -32.25 23.06 -30.27
C TYR A 150 -31.16 22.82 -29.22
N VAL A 151 -31.55 22.58 -27.96
CA VAL A 151 -30.64 22.40 -26.83
C VAL A 151 -31.06 21.22 -25.96
N TYR A 152 -30.08 20.63 -25.26
CA TYR A 152 -30.34 19.76 -24.12
C TYR A 152 -30.00 20.51 -22.83
N GLN A 153 -30.87 20.42 -21.84
CA GLN A 153 -30.61 20.97 -20.52
C GLN A 153 -30.34 19.80 -19.55
N LEU A 154 -29.15 19.80 -18.97
CA LEU A 154 -28.67 18.74 -18.08
C LEU A 154 -28.73 19.27 -16.65
N GLN A 155 -29.44 18.57 -15.78
CA GLN A 155 -29.36 18.78 -14.34
C GLN A 155 -28.34 17.79 -13.80
N CYS A 156 -27.28 18.31 -13.20
CA CYS A 156 -26.17 17.52 -12.72
C CYS A 156 -25.96 17.75 -11.22
N GLU A 157 -25.62 16.68 -10.51
CA GLU A 157 -25.18 16.72 -9.11
C GLU A 157 -23.68 16.37 -9.06
N LEU A 158 -22.95 16.84 -8.04
CA LEU A 158 -21.58 16.39 -7.81
C LEU A 158 -21.53 14.85 -7.78
N PHE A 159 -20.60 14.26 -8.53
CA PHE A 159 -20.48 12.80 -8.60
C PHE A 159 -19.91 12.26 -7.29
N GLU A 160 -20.63 11.30 -6.68
CA GLU A 160 -20.14 10.54 -5.54
C GLU A 160 -19.49 9.25 -6.04
N TYR A 161 -18.23 9.03 -5.67
CA TYR A 161 -17.48 7.86 -6.11
C TYR A 161 -17.95 6.59 -5.39
N GLU A 162 -18.33 5.54 -6.14
CA GLU A 162 -18.56 4.20 -5.59
C GLU A 162 -17.52 3.18 -6.13
N ASP A 163 -17.95 2.20 -6.92
CA ASP A 163 -17.13 1.07 -7.42
C ASP A 163 -16.86 1.17 -8.94
N GLU A 164 -17.06 2.35 -9.54
CA GLU A 164 -16.85 2.57 -10.97
C GLU A 164 -15.38 2.64 -11.38
N VAL A 165 -15.07 2.06 -12.54
CA VAL A 165 -13.75 2.19 -13.16
C VAL A 165 -13.79 3.37 -14.12
N ILE A 166 -13.11 4.46 -13.75
CA ILE A 166 -12.89 5.64 -14.58
C ILE A 166 -11.43 5.59 -15.06
N ASP A 167 -11.24 5.51 -16.37
CA ASP A 167 -9.94 5.48 -17.06
C ASP A 167 -10.13 6.22 -18.38
N THR A 168 -10.22 7.54 -18.30
CA THR A 168 -10.66 8.39 -19.41
C THR A 168 -9.53 8.68 -20.39
N GLY A 169 -8.29 8.36 -20.03
CA GLY A 169 -7.10 8.67 -20.82
C GLY A 169 -6.67 10.15 -20.73
N VAL A 170 -7.30 10.92 -19.84
CA VAL A 170 -6.96 12.33 -19.56
C VAL A 170 -6.37 12.39 -18.17
N GLU A 171 -5.06 12.68 -18.11
CA GLU A 171 -4.26 12.65 -16.88
C GLU A 171 -4.86 13.52 -15.75
N GLU A 172 -5.40 14.70 -16.07
CA GLU A 172 -6.03 15.60 -15.10
C GLU A 172 -7.31 15.02 -14.47
N ILE A 173 -8.07 14.23 -15.23
CA ILE A 173 -9.29 13.58 -14.74
C ILE A 173 -8.91 12.35 -13.92
N ASP A 174 -7.97 11.55 -14.43
CA ASP A 174 -7.58 10.30 -13.80
C ASP A 174 -6.75 10.53 -12.50
N GLN A 175 -6.03 11.66 -12.38
CA GLN A 175 -5.25 12.04 -11.17
C GLN A 175 -6.11 12.56 -10.02
N GLU A 176 -7.09 13.44 -10.26
CA GLU A 176 -7.95 13.97 -9.18
C GLU A 176 -8.82 12.86 -8.57
N ILE A 177 -9.20 11.84 -9.37
CA ILE A 177 -9.88 10.63 -8.89
C ILE A 177 -8.95 9.76 -8.04
N GLU A 178 -7.64 9.78 -8.32
CA GLU A 178 -6.66 9.10 -7.48
C GLU A 178 -6.64 9.71 -6.08
N GLU A 179 -6.90 11.02 -5.92
CA GLU A 179 -6.81 11.76 -4.66
C GLU A 179 -8.11 11.76 -3.81
N ASP A 180 -9.30 11.71 -4.43
CA ASP A 180 -10.61 11.83 -3.75
C ASP A 180 -11.26 10.50 -3.29
N GLY A 181 -10.64 9.36 -3.56
CA GLY A 181 -11.06 8.06 -2.98
C GLY A 181 -10.44 7.80 -1.61
N PHE A 182 -11.06 6.97 -0.76
CA PHE A 182 -10.39 6.50 0.47
C PHE A 182 -9.15 5.68 0.09
N ILE A 183 -7.98 6.32 0.04
CA ILE A 183 -6.70 5.69 -0.23
C ILE A 183 -6.09 5.23 1.08
N THR A 184 -5.83 3.94 1.18
CA THR A 184 -5.02 3.36 2.25
C THR A 184 -3.57 3.25 1.81
N THR A 185 -2.65 3.64 2.68
CA THR A 185 -1.21 3.47 2.46
C THR A 185 -0.69 2.20 3.13
N LEU A 186 -0.06 1.34 2.34
CA LEU A 186 0.66 0.16 2.79
C LEU A 186 2.16 0.41 2.68
N ASN A 187 2.85 0.41 3.83
CA ASN A 187 4.30 0.38 3.84
C ASN A 187 4.74 -1.07 3.68
N LEU A 188 5.42 -1.38 2.58
CA LEU A 188 5.85 -2.74 2.28
C LEU A 188 7.35 -2.92 2.56
N VAL A 189 7.77 -4.16 2.75
CA VAL A 189 9.18 -4.52 2.84
C VAL A 189 9.60 -5.22 1.56
N GLY A 190 10.75 -4.80 1.02
CA GLY A 190 11.43 -5.50 -0.08
C GLY A 190 12.10 -6.80 0.37
N THR A 191 13.19 -7.19 -0.29
CA THR A 191 13.94 -8.39 0.08
C THR A 191 14.56 -8.24 1.48
N GLY A 192 14.27 -9.19 2.37
CA GLY A 192 14.89 -9.24 3.69
C GLY A 192 16.40 -9.44 3.61
N VAL A 193 17.11 -8.83 4.56
CA VAL A 193 18.56 -9.00 4.72
C VAL A 193 18.81 -9.43 6.15
N THR A 194 19.49 -10.57 6.32
CA THR A 194 19.84 -11.08 7.65
C THR A 194 20.79 -10.13 8.35
N ALA A 195 20.47 -9.79 9.60
CA ALA A 195 21.32 -9.00 10.46
C ALA A 195 22.61 -9.76 10.80
N THR A 196 23.69 -9.03 11.02
CA THR A 196 24.98 -9.58 11.47
C THR A 196 25.44 -8.85 12.73
N ALA A 197 26.05 -9.59 13.66
CA ALA A 197 26.59 -9.03 14.88
C ALA A 197 27.83 -9.79 15.35
N THR A 198 28.66 -9.14 16.16
CA THR A 198 29.82 -9.72 16.83
C THR A 198 29.68 -9.59 18.34
N ALA A 199 30.08 -10.62 19.09
CA ALA A 199 30.09 -10.58 20.54
C ALA A 199 31.43 -10.02 21.06
N ALA A 200 31.38 -9.31 22.19
CA ALA A 200 32.56 -8.91 22.96
C ALA A 200 32.53 -9.55 24.36
N ILE A 201 33.67 -10.07 24.79
CA ILE A 201 33.83 -10.67 26.11
C ILE A 201 34.47 -9.70 27.10
N SER A 202 34.26 -9.94 28.39
CA SER A 202 34.82 -9.12 29.45
C SER A 202 36.37 -9.16 29.44
N VAL A 203 37.01 -8.00 29.29
CA VAL A 203 38.48 -7.88 29.33
C VAL A 203 39.06 -8.20 30.72
N ASN A 204 38.31 -7.86 31.78
CA ASN A 204 38.59 -8.19 33.17
C ASN A 204 37.47 -9.11 33.70
N SER A 205 37.79 -10.05 34.59
CA SER A 205 36.74 -10.83 35.28
C SER A 205 35.88 -9.94 36.18
N GLY A 206 34.73 -10.45 36.65
CA GLY A 206 33.81 -9.66 37.47
C GLY A 206 32.74 -8.97 36.64
N TYR A 207 31.70 -9.71 36.25
CA TYR A 207 30.55 -9.18 35.51
C TYR A 207 29.24 -9.66 36.15
N LEU A 208 28.14 -8.95 35.89
CA LEU A 208 26.83 -9.30 36.45
C LEU A 208 26.23 -10.44 35.64
N ASN A 209 25.88 -11.55 36.30
CA ASN A 209 25.24 -12.69 35.64
C ASN A 209 23.73 -12.51 35.51
N SER A 210 23.09 -12.00 36.56
CA SER A 210 21.65 -11.78 36.59
C SER A 210 21.27 -10.65 37.54
N ILE A 211 20.11 -10.05 37.26
CA ILE A 211 19.41 -9.15 38.17
C ILE A 211 18.14 -9.89 38.63
N THR A 212 17.89 -9.88 39.93
CA THR A 212 16.71 -10.49 40.54
C THR A 212 15.86 -9.39 41.15
N LEU A 213 14.63 -9.26 40.66
CA LEU A 213 13.60 -8.41 41.22
C LEU A 213 13.04 -9.09 42.48
N LEU A 214 13.08 -8.39 43.61
CA LEU A 214 12.58 -8.87 44.90
C LEU A 214 11.23 -8.25 45.26
N ASN A 215 10.98 -7.05 44.76
CA ASN A 215 9.69 -6.37 44.86
C ASN A 215 9.47 -5.57 43.57
N ASP A 216 8.31 -5.76 42.96
CA ASP A 216 7.94 -5.20 41.66
C ASP A 216 7.51 -3.72 41.78
N GLY A 217 7.23 -3.27 43.01
CA GLY A 217 6.69 -1.96 43.30
C GLY A 217 5.32 -1.72 42.67
N SER A 218 4.83 -0.48 42.73
CA SER A 218 3.55 -0.09 42.13
C SER A 218 3.49 1.39 41.78
N GLY A 219 2.56 1.74 40.89
CA GLY A 219 2.25 3.13 40.51
C GLY A 219 3.16 3.70 39.43
N TYR A 220 3.83 2.87 38.64
CA TYR A 220 4.75 3.34 37.60
C TYR A 220 4.02 3.86 36.36
N THR A 221 3.72 5.15 36.28
CA THR A 221 3.06 5.76 35.10
C THR A 221 4.03 6.10 33.97
N GLY A 222 5.34 6.00 34.21
CA GLY A 222 6.38 6.11 33.19
C GLY A 222 7.47 5.07 33.41
N THR A 223 8.35 4.87 32.41
CA THR A 223 9.42 3.87 32.50
C THR A 223 10.47 4.27 33.55
N PRO A 224 10.67 3.49 34.62
CA PRO A 224 11.66 3.82 35.64
C PRO A 224 13.09 3.58 35.14
N THR A 225 14.03 4.38 35.62
CA THR A 225 15.46 4.26 35.32
C THR A 225 16.14 3.33 36.33
N VAL A 226 16.91 2.35 35.84
CA VAL A 226 17.70 1.43 36.67
C VAL A 226 19.13 1.93 36.78
N SER A 227 19.53 2.37 37.97
CA SER A 227 20.90 2.80 38.27
C SER A 227 21.67 1.70 38.99
N ILE A 228 22.80 1.28 38.40
CA ILE A 228 23.71 0.29 38.98
C ILE A 228 24.99 1.01 39.40
N SER A 229 25.46 0.79 40.62
CA SER A 229 26.70 1.44 41.09
C SER A 229 27.91 1.05 40.22
N THR A 230 28.84 1.98 40.04
CA THR A 230 29.98 1.84 39.13
C THR A 230 30.95 0.74 39.56
N SER A 231 31.66 0.17 38.58
CA SER A 231 32.81 -0.71 38.84
C SER A 231 33.94 0.09 39.52
N ARG A 232 34.62 -0.51 40.49
CA ARG A 232 35.69 0.16 41.29
C ARG A 232 37.10 -0.10 40.74
N VAL A 233 37.21 -0.91 39.69
CA VAL A 233 38.50 -1.28 39.08
C VAL A 233 38.81 -0.34 37.92
N SER A 234 40.05 0.13 37.84
CA SER A 234 40.53 0.95 36.71
C SER A 234 40.46 0.15 35.42
N GLY A 235 39.79 0.68 34.40
CA GLY A 235 39.52 -0.03 33.14
C GLY A 235 38.36 -1.05 33.20
N GLY A 236 37.58 -1.06 34.29
CA GLY A 236 36.31 -1.77 34.35
C GLY A 236 35.21 -1.08 33.53
N THR A 237 34.23 -1.86 33.09
CA THR A 237 33.05 -1.38 32.36
C THR A 237 31.85 -1.35 33.29
N ASN A 238 31.09 -0.26 33.30
CA ASN A 238 29.87 -0.19 34.11
C ASN A 238 28.77 -1.05 33.50
N ALA A 239 28.04 -1.77 34.36
CA ALA A 239 26.85 -2.50 33.96
C ALA A 239 25.68 -1.53 33.71
N SER A 240 24.79 -1.90 32.80
CA SER A 240 23.53 -1.21 32.51
C SER A 240 22.39 -2.20 32.37
N ALA A 241 21.19 -1.76 32.70
CA ALA A 241 19.97 -2.54 32.60
C ALA A 241 18.77 -1.64 32.31
N VAL A 242 17.70 -2.24 31.82
CA VAL A 242 16.41 -1.59 31.61
C VAL A 242 15.33 -2.31 32.43
N ALA A 243 14.38 -1.54 32.96
CA ALA A 243 13.20 -2.08 33.62
C ALA A 243 12.07 -2.21 32.59
N ILE A 244 11.39 -3.36 32.59
CA ILE A 244 10.20 -3.61 31.79
C ILE A 244 9.01 -3.56 32.72
N THR A 245 8.06 -2.65 32.46
CA THR A 245 6.83 -2.52 33.24
C THR A 245 5.72 -3.37 32.62
N THR A 246 4.72 -3.72 33.44
CA THR A 246 3.48 -4.36 33.00
C THR A 246 2.32 -3.69 33.70
N GLU A 247 1.17 -3.68 33.03
CA GLU A 247 -0.09 -3.24 33.61
C GLU A 247 -0.95 -4.44 33.99
N ARG A 248 -1.62 -4.36 35.14
CA ARG A 248 -2.75 -5.23 35.45
C ARG A 248 -3.84 -4.40 36.12
N SER A 249 -5.02 -4.36 35.52
CA SER A 249 -6.19 -3.66 36.06
C SER A 249 -5.94 -2.17 36.36
N GLY A 250 -5.27 -1.44 35.46
CA GLY A 250 -4.96 -0.01 35.65
C GLY A 250 -3.76 0.28 36.56
N VAL A 251 -3.09 -0.74 37.10
CA VAL A 251 -1.92 -0.57 37.98
C VAL A 251 -0.67 -1.07 37.29
N PHE A 252 0.29 -0.18 37.13
CA PHE A 252 1.61 -0.47 36.56
C PHE A 252 2.61 -0.89 37.64
N SER A 253 3.35 -1.96 37.35
CA SER A 253 4.42 -2.53 38.18
C SER A 253 5.61 -2.96 37.31
N ILE A 254 6.78 -3.20 37.91
CA ILE A 254 7.93 -3.72 37.17
C ILE A 254 7.77 -5.22 37.02
N LYS A 255 7.74 -5.72 35.79
CA LYS A 255 7.68 -7.16 35.49
C LYS A 255 9.06 -7.80 35.65
N GLU A 256 10.08 -7.17 35.09
CA GLU A 256 11.45 -7.69 35.09
C GLU A 256 12.48 -6.57 34.86
N ILE A 257 13.73 -6.84 35.23
CA ILE A 257 14.86 -5.96 34.94
C ILE A 257 15.88 -6.77 34.16
N ILE A 258 16.19 -6.31 32.96
CA ILE A 258 17.01 -7.05 32.00
C ILE A 258 18.33 -6.30 31.76
N LEU A 259 19.44 -7.03 31.79
CA LEU A 259 20.76 -6.48 31.53
C LEU A 259 20.90 -6.08 30.05
N THR A 260 21.36 -4.85 29.81
CA THR A 260 21.79 -4.37 28.49
C THR A 260 23.30 -4.46 28.34
N ASN A 261 24.04 -4.28 29.44
CA ASN A 261 25.47 -4.54 29.51
C ASN A 261 25.80 -5.14 30.89
N PRO A 262 26.28 -6.38 30.98
CA PRO A 262 26.75 -7.02 32.22
C PRO A 262 27.90 -6.32 32.95
N GLY A 263 28.64 -5.44 32.25
CA GLY A 263 29.82 -4.74 32.77
C GLY A 263 31.04 -5.63 32.98
N SER A 264 32.12 -5.07 33.54
CA SER A 264 33.36 -5.79 33.87
C SER A 264 34.11 -5.15 35.05
N GLY A 265 34.93 -5.94 35.76
CA GLY A 265 35.73 -5.48 36.90
C GLY A 265 34.98 -5.40 38.25
N TYR A 266 33.79 -5.98 38.35
CA TYR A 266 33.05 -6.05 39.62
C TYR A 266 33.62 -7.11 40.56
N THR A 267 34.15 -6.69 41.70
CA THR A 267 34.68 -7.57 42.75
C THR A 267 33.65 -7.90 43.84
N PHE A 268 32.59 -7.11 43.93
CA PHE A 268 31.45 -7.30 44.82
C PHE A 268 30.17 -6.98 44.06
N ALA A 269 29.03 -7.52 44.52
CA ALA A 269 27.72 -7.19 43.96
C ALA A 269 27.43 -5.69 44.09
N PRO A 270 27.17 -4.97 42.98
CA PRO A 270 26.83 -3.55 43.04
C PRO A 270 25.43 -3.33 43.65
N SER A 271 25.21 -2.12 44.16
CA SER A 271 23.88 -1.69 44.60
C SER A 271 23.04 -1.26 43.39
N ILE A 272 21.77 -1.68 43.35
CA ILE A 272 20.79 -1.27 42.34
C ILE A 272 19.82 -0.28 42.97
N LYS A 273 19.55 0.83 42.27
CA LYS A 273 18.51 1.80 42.61
C LYS A 273 17.58 1.97 41.43
N ILE A 274 16.27 1.94 41.68
CA ILE A 274 15.24 2.15 40.68
C ILE A 274 14.62 3.52 40.98
N LEU A 275 14.66 4.42 40.01
CA LEU A 275 14.31 5.83 40.17
C LEU A 275 13.37 6.30 39.05
N GLY A 276 12.52 7.28 39.32
CA GLY A 276 11.61 7.85 38.32
C GLY A 276 10.38 7.00 38.02
N GLY A 277 9.66 7.34 36.96
CA GLY A 277 8.44 6.65 36.53
C GLY A 277 7.22 6.85 37.43
N ASN A 278 7.27 7.79 38.40
CA ASN A 278 6.23 8.09 39.40
C ASN A 278 5.79 6.93 40.32
N GLY A 279 6.39 5.74 40.18
CA GLY A 279 6.13 4.59 41.04
C GLY A 279 7.08 4.49 42.23
N SER A 280 6.78 3.58 43.15
CA SER A 280 7.62 3.35 44.33
C SER A 280 7.63 1.88 44.76
N GLY A 281 8.59 1.54 45.64
CA GLY A 281 8.64 0.25 46.33
C GLY A 281 9.36 -0.88 45.59
N ALA A 282 9.92 -0.63 44.40
CA ALA A 282 10.69 -1.67 43.71
C ALA A 282 12.06 -1.90 44.35
N ILE A 283 12.44 -3.17 44.47
CA ILE A 283 13.71 -3.61 45.07
C ILE A 283 14.30 -4.68 44.18
N ALA A 284 15.56 -4.52 43.80
CA ALA A 284 16.29 -5.50 43.00
C ALA A 284 17.70 -5.74 43.55
N THR A 285 18.22 -6.93 43.29
CA THR A 285 19.59 -7.34 43.62
C THR A 285 20.26 -7.95 42.40
N CYS A 286 21.56 -8.13 42.42
CA CYS A 286 22.28 -8.79 41.32
C CYS A 286 23.32 -9.78 41.83
N ASN A 287 23.66 -10.73 40.97
CA ASN A 287 24.73 -11.67 41.19
C ASN A 287 25.92 -11.35 40.29
N VAL A 288 27.13 -11.49 40.83
CA VAL A 288 28.39 -11.23 40.11
C VAL A 288 29.19 -12.52 39.98
N VAL A 289 29.72 -12.75 38.80
CA VAL A 289 30.69 -13.82 38.52
C VAL A 289 32.08 -13.19 38.54
N THR A 290 32.88 -13.53 39.55
CA THR A 290 34.20 -12.91 39.80
C THR A 290 35.36 -13.62 39.09
N SER A 291 35.12 -14.76 38.45
CA SER A 291 36.13 -15.57 37.77
C SER A 291 35.70 -15.97 36.35
N GLY A 292 36.64 -15.99 35.41
CA GLY A 292 36.37 -16.26 34.01
C GLY A 292 35.85 -15.04 33.26
N GLN A 293 35.56 -15.21 31.97
CA GLN A 293 35.03 -14.16 31.12
C GLN A 293 33.64 -14.55 30.61
N GLY A 294 32.75 -13.57 30.57
CA GLY A 294 31.41 -13.66 30.00
C GLY A 294 31.27 -12.72 28.80
N VAL A 295 30.21 -12.90 28.02
CA VAL A 295 29.84 -11.96 26.96
C VAL A 295 29.21 -10.73 27.59
N ILE A 296 29.69 -9.54 27.25
CA ILE A 296 29.26 -8.28 27.88
C ILE A 296 28.69 -7.26 26.89
N ASN A 297 28.89 -7.48 25.59
CA ASN A 297 28.32 -6.65 24.56
C ASN A 297 28.11 -7.41 23.26
N PHE A 298 27.18 -6.94 22.45
CA PHE A 298 27.00 -7.35 21.06
C PHE A 298 27.06 -6.09 20.19
N ASN A 299 27.98 -6.08 19.24
CA ASN A 299 28.07 -5.02 18.24
C ASN A 299 27.34 -5.48 16.99
N ILE A 300 26.22 -4.83 16.67
CA ILE A 300 25.50 -5.05 15.42
C ILE A 300 26.38 -4.47 14.29
N THR A 301 26.77 -5.32 13.35
CA THR A 301 27.57 -4.94 12.18
C THR A 301 26.68 -4.61 10.98
N GLN A 302 25.54 -5.28 10.86
CA GLN A 302 24.46 -4.93 9.95
C GLN A 302 23.14 -5.20 10.68
N GLU A 303 22.25 -4.22 10.70
CA GLU A 303 20.97 -4.32 11.40
C GLU A 303 19.97 -5.26 10.70
N GLY A 304 20.27 -5.64 9.47
CA GLY A 304 19.34 -6.39 8.63
C GLY A 304 18.06 -5.58 8.34
N ARG A 305 17.14 -6.21 7.61
CA ARG A 305 15.82 -5.67 7.25
C ARG A 305 14.83 -6.82 7.06
N GLY A 306 13.55 -6.56 7.31
CA GLY A 306 12.46 -7.52 7.09
C GLY A 306 12.11 -8.38 8.30
N TYR A 307 12.54 -7.98 9.49
CA TYR A 307 12.08 -8.60 10.72
C TYR A 307 10.72 -8.02 11.11
N THR A 308 9.71 -8.88 11.24
CA THR A 308 8.41 -8.53 11.82
C THR A 308 8.26 -9.05 13.23
N THR A 309 9.06 -10.06 13.57
CA THR A 309 9.23 -10.56 14.92
C THR A 309 10.70 -10.55 15.34
N ASN A 310 10.96 -10.62 16.64
CA ASN A 310 12.33 -10.67 17.15
C ASN A 310 13.02 -11.96 16.69
N PRO A 311 14.12 -11.89 15.91
CA PRO A 311 14.76 -13.09 15.38
C PRO A 311 15.47 -13.89 16.46
N ALA A 312 15.47 -15.22 16.31
CA ALA A 312 16.24 -16.08 17.21
C ALA A 312 17.75 -15.83 17.08
N VAL A 313 18.45 -15.71 18.21
CA VAL A 313 19.89 -15.44 18.26
C VAL A 313 20.60 -16.64 18.89
N THR A 314 21.54 -17.22 18.16
CA THR A 314 22.39 -18.31 18.64
C THR A 314 23.80 -17.81 18.89
N VAL A 315 24.28 -17.98 20.12
CA VAL A 315 25.66 -17.68 20.50
C VAL A 315 26.42 -18.99 20.63
N ALA A 316 27.59 -19.07 20.00
CA ALA A 316 28.45 -20.24 20.14
C ALA A 316 28.86 -20.44 21.62
N GLY A 317 28.90 -21.70 22.05
CA GLY A 317 29.36 -22.05 23.39
C GLY A 317 30.86 -21.78 23.57
N PRO A 318 31.33 -21.63 24.82
CA PRO A 318 32.76 -21.50 25.10
C PRO A 318 33.51 -22.77 24.76
N VAL A 319 34.79 -22.64 24.39
CA VAL A 319 35.68 -23.79 24.19
C VAL A 319 36.08 -24.35 25.56
N GLY A 320 35.65 -25.58 25.86
CA GLY A 320 35.97 -26.27 27.13
C GLY A 320 34.81 -26.25 28.12
N VAL A 321 35.10 -25.97 29.39
CA VAL A 321 34.10 -25.94 30.47
C VAL A 321 33.55 -24.53 30.62
N GLY A 322 32.24 -24.37 30.51
CA GLY A 322 31.58 -23.09 30.67
C GLY A 322 30.07 -23.14 30.46
N THR A 323 29.45 -21.97 30.42
CA THR A 323 28.02 -21.78 30.19
C THR A 323 27.83 -20.87 28.99
N THR A 324 27.00 -21.29 28.04
CA THR A 324 26.69 -20.50 26.84
C THR A 324 25.90 -19.24 27.20
N ALA A 325 26.25 -18.11 26.59
CA ALA A 325 25.49 -16.88 26.70
C ALA A 325 24.12 -17.01 26.00
N LEU A 326 23.08 -16.46 26.62
CA LEU A 326 21.71 -16.42 26.13
C LEU A 326 21.24 -14.97 26.05
N VAL A 327 20.68 -14.60 24.89
CA VAL A 327 20.18 -13.25 24.64
C VAL A 327 18.85 -13.31 23.91
N THR A 328 18.11 -12.22 24.03
CA THR A 328 16.97 -11.91 23.17
C THR A 328 17.33 -10.71 22.31
N SER A 329 16.91 -10.75 21.04
CA SER A 329 16.98 -9.61 20.13
C SER A 329 15.78 -8.69 20.37
N ILE A 330 15.95 -7.41 20.03
CA ILE A 330 14.89 -6.41 20.00
C ILE A 330 14.96 -5.74 18.63
N ILE A 331 13.85 -5.75 17.90
CA ILE A 331 13.70 -5.03 16.64
C ILE A 331 13.08 -3.65 16.87
N ASP A 332 13.39 -2.73 15.97
CA ASP A 332 12.59 -1.53 15.78
C ASP A 332 11.45 -1.85 14.81
N ILE A 333 10.21 -1.74 15.28
CA ILE A 333 9.02 -2.10 14.51
C ILE A 333 8.81 -1.12 13.34
N GLY A 334 9.19 0.14 13.49
CA GLY A 334 9.02 1.14 12.42
C GLY A 334 9.94 0.89 11.23
N SER A 335 11.17 0.44 11.49
CA SER A 335 12.16 0.18 10.44
C SER A 335 12.26 -1.29 10.03
N GLY A 336 11.76 -2.23 10.85
CA GLY A 336 11.88 -3.68 10.63
C GLY A 336 13.33 -4.18 10.73
N GLN A 337 14.14 -3.48 11.53
CA GLN A 337 15.58 -3.71 11.68
C GLN A 337 15.93 -4.16 13.10
N LEU A 338 17.01 -4.93 13.25
CA LEU A 338 17.54 -5.30 14.55
C LEU A 338 18.10 -4.07 15.26
N SER A 339 17.52 -3.69 16.38
CA SER A 339 17.88 -2.50 17.16
C SER A 339 18.91 -2.81 18.24
N SER A 340 18.68 -3.86 19.04
CA SER A 340 19.57 -4.18 20.17
C SER A 340 19.42 -5.61 20.68
N PHE A 341 20.27 -5.99 21.63
CA PHE A 341 20.17 -7.26 22.37
C PHE A 341 19.90 -7.01 23.85
N ARG A 342 19.31 -8.01 24.50
CA ARG A 342 19.04 -8.05 25.94
C ARG A 342 19.55 -9.36 26.50
N PHE A 343 20.34 -9.29 27.57
CA PHE A 343 20.98 -10.46 28.17
C PHE A 343 19.99 -11.21 29.08
N THR A 344 19.78 -12.49 28.78
CA THR A 344 19.15 -13.43 29.71
C THR A 344 20.22 -14.09 30.58
N ASN A 345 21.37 -14.41 29.97
CA ASN A 345 22.55 -14.91 30.67
C ASN A 345 23.80 -14.52 29.88
N PRO A 346 24.79 -13.81 30.45
CA PRO A 346 26.04 -13.46 29.76
C PRO A 346 26.98 -14.65 29.52
N GLY A 347 26.66 -15.83 30.05
CA GLY A 347 27.48 -17.02 30.01
C GLY A 347 28.72 -16.91 30.88
N ALA A 348 29.59 -17.92 30.81
CA ALA A 348 30.84 -17.98 31.56
C ALA A 348 31.85 -18.93 30.90
N GLY A 349 33.12 -18.67 31.11
CA GLY A 349 34.22 -19.54 30.65
C GLY A 349 34.66 -19.30 29.21
N TYR A 350 34.27 -18.16 28.62
CA TYR A 350 34.77 -17.76 27.31
C TYR A 350 36.26 -17.38 27.40
N THR A 351 37.03 -17.77 26.40
CA THR A 351 38.45 -17.38 26.22
C THR A 351 38.69 -16.63 24.92
N VAL A 352 37.73 -16.72 24.00
CA VAL A 352 37.66 -16.02 22.72
C VAL A 352 36.22 -15.55 22.54
N ALA A 353 36.03 -14.43 21.82
CA ALA A 353 34.71 -13.94 21.46
C ALA A 353 33.93 -15.02 20.67
N PRO A 354 32.70 -15.39 21.09
CA PRO A 354 31.93 -16.40 20.39
C PRO A 354 31.38 -15.88 19.05
N ALA A 355 31.21 -16.79 18.10
CA ALA A 355 30.42 -16.51 16.90
C ALA A 355 28.94 -16.31 17.28
N VAL A 356 28.29 -15.37 16.59
CA VAL A 356 26.87 -15.04 16.79
C VAL A 356 26.16 -15.23 15.46
N THR A 357 25.12 -16.04 15.47
CA THR A 357 24.25 -16.27 14.31
C THR A 357 22.86 -15.75 14.64
N ILE A 358 22.34 -14.87 13.78
CA ILE A 358 20.98 -14.35 13.87
C ILE A 358 20.15 -15.06 12.81
N ALA A 359 18.94 -15.47 13.16
CA ALA A 359 18.02 -16.11 12.22
C ALA A 359 17.66 -15.17 11.06
N GLU A 360 17.31 -15.77 9.94
CA GLU A 360 16.81 -15.04 8.77
C GLU A 360 15.54 -14.26 9.11
N PRO A 361 15.30 -13.12 8.42
CA PRO A 361 14.08 -12.35 8.60
C PRO A 361 12.83 -13.14 8.21
N ASP A 362 11.71 -12.80 8.84
CA ASP A 362 10.38 -13.38 8.53
C ASP A 362 9.98 -13.08 7.09
N ILE A 363 10.39 -11.91 6.59
CA ILE A 363 10.17 -11.45 5.24
C ILE A 363 11.43 -11.70 4.42
N ILE A 364 11.31 -12.53 3.39
CA ILE A 364 12.40 -12.84 2.46
C ILE A 364 12.06 -12.45 1.01
N THR A 365 10.84 -11.98 0.75
CA THR A 365 10.33 -11.67 -0.59
C THR A 365 10.02 -10.18 -0.76
N GLY A 366 10.40 -9.68 -1.93
CA GLY A 366 10.18 -8.31 -2.39
C GLY A 366 10.64 -8.25 -3.84
N ARG A 367 9.73 -8.52 -4.77
CA ARG A 367 10.05 -8.72 -6.19
C ARG A 367 8.93 -8.20 -7.07
N GLY A 368 9.31 -7.65 -8.23
CA GLY A 368 8.38 -7.16 -9.24
C GLY A 368 7.82 -5.77 -8.89
N ASN A 369 6.88 -5.32 -9.72
CA ASN A 369 6.21 -4.03 -9.57
C ASN A 369 4.70 -4.24 -9.56
N TYR A 370 4.01 -3.38 -8.81
CA TYR A 370 2.56 -3.23 -8.89
C TYR A 370 2.24 -2.16 -9.95
N LEU A 371 1.25 -2.43 -10.79
CA LEU A 371 0.74 -1.48 -11.78
C LEU A 371 -0.61 -0.93 -11.31
N TYR A 372 -1.00 0.23 -11.86
CA TYR A 372 -2.31 0.82 -11.63
C TYR A 372 -3.43 -0.22 -11.85
N ASN A 373 -4.39 -0.25 -10.93
CA ASN A 373 -5.55 -1.13 -10.93
C ASN A 373 -5.24 -2.64 -10.84
N ASP A 374 -3.98 -3.05 -10.57
CA ASP A 374 -3.69 -4.44 -10.22
C ASP A 374 -4.53 -4.83 -8.98
N LEU A 375 -5.18 -6.00 -9.03
CA LEU A 375 -5.88 -6.56 -7.87
C LEU A 375 -4.86 -7.22 -6.95
N VAL A 376 -4.68 -6.67 -5.75
CA VAL A 376 -3.77 -7.21 -4.75
C VAL A 376 -4.51 -7.93 -3.64
N VAL A 377 -3.92 -9.03 -3.15
CA VAL A 377 -4.53 -9.93 -2.16
C VAL A 377 -3.54 -10.29 -1.07
N GLY A 378 -3.95 -10.06 0.19
CA GLY A 378 -3.23 -10.51 1.38
C GLY A 378 -3.33 -12.02 1.54
N GLN A 379 -2.21 -12.71 1.67
CA GLN A 379 -2.19 -14.19 1.71
C GLN A 379 -2.69 -14.77 3.05
N THR A 380 -2.77 -13.95 4.11
CA THR A 380 -3.27 -14.40 5.42
C THR A 380 -4.67 -13.88 5.68
N SER A 381 -4.89 -12.59 5.44
CA SER A 381 -6.17 -11.90 5.63
C SER A 381 -7.19 -12.24 4.53
N ASN A 382 -6.72 -12.64 3.34
CA ASN A 382 -7.51 -12.69 2.10
C ASN A 382 -8.13 -11.34 1.71
N THR A 383 -7.70 -10.25 2.34
CA THR A 383 -8.16 -8.90 2.01
C THR A 383 -7.73 -8.57 0.59
N GLU A 384 -8.69 -8.09 -0.19
CA GLU A 384 -8.49 -7.61 -1.56
C GLU A 384 -8.47 -6.09 -1.57
N ALA A 385 -7.65 -5.53 -2.45
CA ALA A 385 -7.62 -4.10 -2.73
C ALA A 385 -7.17 -3.85 -4.17
N ARG A 386 -7.41 -2.63 -4.68
CA ARG A 386 -6.91 -2.20 -6.00
C ARG A 386 -5.76 -1.24 -5.83
N VAL A 387 -4.71 -1.42 -6.63
CA VAL A 387 -3.54 -0.55 -6.61
C VAL A 387 -3.88 0.79 -7.24
N ARG A 388 -3.51 1.89 -6.57
CA ARG A 388 -3.57 3.25 -7.09
C ARG A 388 -2.20 3.72 -7.53
N SER A 389 -1.23 3.66 -6.62
CA SER A 389 0.16 3.97 -6.95
C SER A 389 1.14 3.08 -6.20
N TRP A 390 2.30 2.89 -6.82
CA TRP A 390 3.38 2.08 -6.30
C TRP A 390 4.71 2.82 -6.47
N ASP A 391 5.39 3.06 -5.35
CA ASP A 391 6.75 3.55 -5.34
C ASP A 391 7.71 2.40 -5.03
N ALA A 392 8.41 1.95 -6.08
CA ALA A 392 9.36 0.86 -6.00
C ALA A 392 10.61 1.20 -5.18
N ASP A 393 10.95 2.46 -4.92
CA ASP A 393 12.12 2.84 -4.12
C ASP A 393 11.77 2.88 -2.63
N THR A 394 10.72 3.62 -2.28
CA THR A 394 10.26 3.76 -0.88
C THR A 394 9.45 2.55 -0.39
N LYS A 395 9.01 1.68 -1.31
CA LYS A 395 8.16 0.50 -1.04
C LYS A 395 6.79 0.88 -0.46
N VAL A 396 6.28 2.03 -0.88
CA VAL A 396 4.95 2.51 -0.49
C VAL A 396 3.96 2.10 -1.56
N LEU A 397 2.94 1.34 -1.17
CA LEU A 397 1.83 0.95 -2.03
C LEU A 397 0.56 1.65 -1.56
N LYS A 398 -0.01 2.49 -2.42
CA LYS A 398 -1.31 3.11 -2.19
C LYS A 398 -2.39 2.23 -2.82
N VAL A 399 -3.42 1.91 -2.04
CA VAL A 399 -4.51 1.03 -2.46
C VAL A 399 -5.87 1.60 -2.10
N ALA A 400 -6.87 1.27 -2.91
CA ALA A 400 -8.27 1.62 -2.70
C ALA A 400 -9.15 0.37 -2.58
N ASN A 401 -10.38 0.59 -2.10
CA ASN A 401 -11.42 -0.43 -1.94
C ASN A 401 -10.93 -1.63 -1.10
N VAL A 402 -10.23 -1.32 -0.01
CA VAL A 402 -9.68 -2.34 0.89
C VAL A 402 -10.83 -3.09 1.57
N GLY A 403 -10.87 -4.41 1.39
CA GLY A 403 -11.84 -5.26 2.08
C GLY A 403 -13.09 -5.62 1.27
N ILE A 404 -13.11 -5.38 -0.04
CA ILE A 404 -14.13 -5.96 -0.93
C ILE A 404 -14.23 -7.48 -0.64
N GLY A 405 -15.39 -7.93 -0.15
CA GLY A 405 -15.68 -9.35 0.04
C GLY A 405 -15.03 -10.04 1.26
N SER A 406 -14.46 -9.31 2.21
CA SER A 406 -13.76 -9.85 3.39
C SER A 406 -14.49 -9.54 4.70
N THR A 407 -14.36 -10.43 5.71
CA THR A 407 -14.84 -10.18 7.09
C THR A 407 -13.77 -9.52 7.98
N VAL A 408 -12.56 -9.31 7.45
CA VAL A 408 -11.41 -8.70 8.14
C VAL A 408 -11.22 -7.27 7.64
N ARG A 409 -11.06 -6.32 8.55
CA ARG A 409 -10.91 -4.88 8.27
C ARG A 409 -9.49 -4.49 7.82
N GLY A 410 -9.00 -5.08 6.73
CA GLY A 410 -7.74 -4.67 6.10
C GLY A 410 -6.63 -5.72 6.10
N PHE A 411 -5.42 -5.26 5.79
CA PHE A 411 -4.23 -6.11 5.73
C PHE A 411 -3.60 -6.31 7.11
N ILE A 412 -2.94 -7.44 7.31
CA ILE A 412 -2.26 -7.82 8.55
C ILE A 412 -0.75 -7.55 8.40
N PRO A 413 -0.12 -6.78 9.30
CA PRO A 413 1.33 -6.64 9.32
C PRO A 413 2.06 -7.99 9.31
N GLY A 414 3.03 -8.13 8.43
CA GLY A 414 3.82 -9.31 8.14
C GLY A 414 3.24 -10.23 7.06
N GLU A 415 1.99 -10.06 6.66
CA GLU A 415 1.43 -10.88 5.58
C GLU A 415 2.04 -10.54 4.22
N GLU A 416 2.09 -11.52 3.33
CA GLU A 416 2.52 -11.31 1.94
C GLU A 416 1.34 -10.80 1.11
N ILE A 417 1.58 -9.81 0.25
CA ILE A 417 0.64 -9.30 -0.74
C ILE A 417 1.08 -9.77 -2.12
N ARG A 418 0.14 -10.36 -2.87
CA ARG A 418 0.36 -10.82 -4.25
C ARG A 418 -0.67 -10.22 -5.19
N ILE A 419 -0.30 -10.04 -6.45
CA ILE A 419 -1.24 -9.61 -7.50
C ILE A 419 -2.03 -10.83 -7.96
N GLN A 420 -3.36 -10.78 -7.89
CA GLN A 420 -4.26 -11.79 -8.45
C GLN A 420 -4.64 -11.41 -9.87
N THR A 421 -4.44 -12.33 -10.82
CA THR A 421 -4.78 -12.15 -12.24
C THR A 421 -6.04 -12.91 -12.66
N GLY A 422 -6.55 -13.80 -11.80
CA GLY A 422 -7.79 -14.53 -12.07
C GLY A 422 -8.04 -15.67 -11.09
N ILE A 423 -9.00 -16.54 -11.42
CA ILE A 423 -9.33 -17.76 -10.67
C ILE A 423 -9.16 -18.95 -11.62
N GLY A 424 -8.35 -19.93 -11.19
CA GLY A 424 -8.09 -21.13 -11.97
C GLY A 424 -9.24 -22.12 -11.96
N ALA A 425 -9.15 -23.16 -12.78
CA ALA A 425 -10.18 -24.20 -12.92
C ALA A 425 -10.47 -24.95 -11.60
N THR A 426 -9.55 -24.91 -10.64
CA THR A 426 -9.71 -25.50 -9.30
C THR A 426 -10.39 -24.57 -8.29
N GLY A 427 -10.75 -23.35 -8.69
CA GLY A 427 -11.28 -22.31 -7.81
C GLY A 427 -10.21 -21.57 -6.99
N LEU A 428 -8.93 -21.87 -7.20
CA LEU A 428 -7.81 -21.19 -6.54
C LEU A 428 -7.43 -19.91 -7.29
N LYS A 429 -7.04 -18.88 -6.54
CA LYS A 429 -6.54 -17.60 -7.08
C LYS A 429 -5.25 -17.82 -7.87
N ILE A 430 -5.21 -17.32 -9.10
CA ILE A 430 -4.00 -17.27 -9.93
C ILE A 430 -3.31 -15.94 -9.64
N HIS A 431 -2.00 -15.99 -9.45
CA HIS A 431 -1.21 -14.81 -9.10
C HIS A 431 -0.20 -14.48 -10.21
N LYS A 432 0.07 -13.18 -10.37
CA LYS A 432 1.09 -12.68 -11.29
C LYS A 432 2.47 -13.10 -10.81
N THR A 433 3.29 -13.56 -11.75
CA THR A 433 4.65 -13.98 -11.49
C THR A 433 5.64 -13.11 -12.26
N VAL A 434 6.89 -13.13 -11.81
CA VAL A 434 8.03 -12.53 -12.48
C VAL A 434 9.12 -13.59 -12.60
N PHE A 435 9.68 -13.69 -13.80
CA PHE A 435 10.83 -14.55 -14.05
C PHE A 435 12.12 -13.85 -13.59
N THR A 436 12.95 -14.56 -12.83
CA THR A 436 14.29 -14.10 -12.44
C THR A 436 15.32 -14.99 -13.13
N ALA A 437 16.06 -14.41 -14.08
CA ALA A 437 17.11 -15.12 -14.80
C ALA A 437 18.27 -15.50 -13.86
N GLY A 438 18.61 -16.78 -13.80
CA GLY A 438 19.84 -17.27 -13.17
C GLY A 438 21.02 -17.21 -14.14
N PHE A 439 20.80 -17.57 -15.40
CA PHE A 439 21.77 -17.42 -16.48
C PHE A 439 21.09 -17.17 -17.82
N THR A 440 21.66 -16.25 -18.60
CA THR A 440 21.18 -15.88 -19.93
C THR A 440 22.26 -16.15 -20.97
N THR A 441 21.85 -16.73 -22.09
CA THR A 441 22.72 -16.95 -23.25
C THR A 441 22.04 -16.47 -24.53
N THR A 442 22.82 -15.83 -25.39
CA THR A 442 22.37 -15.20 -26.63
C THR A 442 22.87 -15.96 -27.86
N GLY A 443 22.30 -15.69 -29.04
CA GLY A 443 22.83 -16.24 -30.28
C GLY A 443 22.42 -17.69 -30.53
N LEU A 444 21.36 -18.15 -29.86
CA LEU A 444 20.94 -19.54 -29.91
C LEU A 444 20.06 -19.84 -31.12
N PHE A 445 20.13 -21.10 -31.56
CA PHE A 445 19.26 -21.67 -32.58
C PHE A 445 18.15 -22.48 -31.92
N VAL A 446 16.90 -22.22 -32.30
CA VAL A 446 15.73 -23.00 -31.88
C VAL A 446 15.05 -23.54 -33.13
N GLY A 447 14.94 -24.86 -33.22
CA GLY A 447 14.30 -25.53 -34.36
C GLY A 447 12.78 -25.38 -34.31
N ALA A 448 12.12 -25.56 -35.45
CA ALA A 448 10.65 -25.61 -35.50
C ALA A 448 10.12 -26.83 -34.73
N GLY A 449 9.21 -26.63 -33.78
CA GLY A 449 8.58 -27.69 -32.99
C GLY A 449 9.55 -28.61 -32.27
N THR A 450 10.72 -28.11 -31.85
CA THR A 450 11.70 -28.91 -31.14
C THR A 450 11.44 -28.90 -29.63
N THR A 451 11.64 -30.02 -28.96
CA THR A 451 11.64 -30.10 -27.48
C THR A 451 12.98 -29.71 -26.87
N PHE A 452 13.94 -29.22 -27.67
CA PHE A 452 15.28 -28.96 -27.17
C PHE A 452 15.88 -27.67 -27.68
N ILE A 453 16.85 -27.17 -26.92
CA ILE A 453 17.61 -25.97 -27.23
C ILE A 453 19.09 -26.32 -27.16
N LEU A 454 19.87 -25.90 -28.17
CA LEU A 454 21.31 -26.04 -28.15
C LEU A 454 21.96 -24.83 -27.47
N VAL A 455 22.45 -24.99 -26.24
CA VAL A 455 23.13 -23.94 -25.45
C VAL A 455 24.65 -24.12 -25.41
N GLY A 456 25.16 -25.28 -25.82
CA GLY A 456 26.58 -25.64 -25.76
C GLY A 456 27.01 -26.24 -24.42
N SER A 457 27.89 -27.23 -24.46
CA SER A 457 28.27 -28.06 -23.30
C SER A 457 28.98 -27.32 -22.15
N ALA A 458 29.56 -26.15 -22.42
CA ALA A 458 30.16 -25.30 -21.37
C ALA A 458 29.10 -24.49 -20.59
N ASN A 459 27.92 -24.30 -21.17
CA ASN A 459 26.83 -23.55 -20.54
C ASN A 459 25.87 -24.48 -19.79
N THR A 460 25.77 -25.76 -20.18
CA THR A 460 24.86 -26.72 -19.54
C THR A 460 25.13 -26.97 -18.06
N THR A 461 26.33 -26.67 -17.56
CA THR A 461 26.67 -26.77 -16.13
C THR A 461 26.11 -25.65 -15.27
N LYS A 462 25.48 -24.63 -15.88
CA LYS A 462 24.90 -23.47 -15.20
C LYS A 462 23.38 -23.59 -15.00
N PHE A 463 22.80 -24.72 -15.40
CA PHE A 463 21.36 -24.97 -15.33
C PHE A 463 21.10 -26.22 -14.49
N ASN A 464 19.94 -26.27 -13.86
CA ASN A 464 19.43 -27.45 -13.17
C ASN A 464 18.18 -27.98 -13.86
N VAL A 465 17.92 -29.27 -13.68
CA VAL A 465 16.64 -29.87 -14.07
C VAL A 465 15.55 -29.32 -13.16
N GLY A 466 14.47 -28.84 -13.77
CA GLY A 466 13.35 -28.18 -13.10
C GLY A 466 13.43 -26.66 -13.06
N ASP A 467 14.52 -26.04 -13.53
CA ASP A 467 14.59 -24.59 -13.67
C ASP A 467 13.57 -24.10 -14.71
N ASP A 468 12.97 -22.94 -14.47
CA ASP A 468 12.04 -22.31 -15.41
C ASP A 468 12.80 -21.70 -16.59
N VAL A 469 12.17 -21.70 -17.75
CA VAL A 469 12.66 -21.05 -18.96
C VAL A 469 11.81 -19.81 -19.22
N ASP A 470 12.49 -18.69 -19.46
CA ASP A 470 11.82 -17.43 -19.79
C ASP A 470 10.98 -17.57 -21.06
N GLU A 471 9.80 -16.97 -21.06
CA GLU A 471 8.92 -17.00 -22.22
C GLU A 471 9.56 -16.22 -23.35
N ILE A 472 9.53 -16.78 -24.56
CA ILE A 472 9.97 -16.10 -25.77
C ILE A 472 8.80 -16.11 -26.72
N GLU A 473 8.25 -14.93 -26.96
CA GLU A 473 7.07 -14.75 -27.79
C GLU A 473 7.19 -15.54 -29.12
N ASN A 474 6.19 -16.36 -29.40
CA ASN A 474 6.12 -17.23 -30.59
C ASN A 474 7.25 -18.28 -30.73
N VAL A 475 8.06 -18.52 -29.70
CA VAL A 475 9.13 -19.54 -29.70
C VAL A 475 9.02 -20.48 -28.50
N ILE A 476 8.93 -19.96 -27.28
CA ILE A 476 8.81 -20.74 -26.04
C ILE A 476 7.62 -20.17 -25.28
N GLY A 477 6.67 -21.02 -24.87
CA GLY A 477 5.51 -20.57 -24.10
C GLY A 477 5.82 -20.33 -22.62
N ALA A 478 4.91 -19.65 -21.93
CA ALA A 478 4.96 -19.53 -20.48
C ALA A 478 4.89 -20.90 -19.77
N GLY A 479 5.62 -21.04 -18.66
CA GLY A 479 5.57 -22.25 -17.81
C GLY A 479 6.43 -23.42 -18.30
N VAL A 480 7.25 -23.21 -19.34
CA VAL A 480 8.20 -24.21 -19.82
C VAL A 480 9.36 -24.35 -18.83
N THR A 481 9.74 -25.59 -18.51
CA THR A 481 10.85 -25.91 -17.59
C THR A 481 11.91 -26.77 -18.26
N VAL A 482 13.11 -26.79 -17.68
CA VAL A 482 14.18 -27.69 -18.07
C VAL A 482 13.85 -29.12 -17.65
N HIS A 483 13.51 -29.98 -18.60
CA HIS A 483 13.21 -31.39 -18.35
C HIS A 483 14.48 -32.24 -18.16
N SER A 484 15.51 -32.02 -18.98
CA SER A 484 16.80 -32.68 -18.80
C SER A 484 17.93 -31.97 -19.52
N ILE A 485 19.17 -32.23 -19.09
CA ILE A 485 20.38 -31.58 -19.61
C ILE A 485 21.31 -32.65 -20.18
N LEU A 486 21.58 -32.58 -21.48
CA LEU A 486 22.43 -33.54 -22.19
C LEU A 486 23.87 -33.04 -22.28
N SER A 487 24.83 -33.97 -22.27
CA SER A 487 26.27 -33.67 -22.30
C SER A 487 26.75 -33.04 -23.62
N ASN A 488 25.95 -33.13 -24.69
CA ASN A 488 26.24 -32.55 -25.99
C ASN A 488 25.83 -31.07 -26.12
N GLY A 489 25.31 -30.45 -25.06
CA GLY A 489 24.89 -29.06 -25.06
C GLY A 489 23.40 -28.85 -25.38
N ASN A 490 22.62 -29.92 -25.53
CA ASN A 490 21.17 -29.84 -25.68
C ASN A 490 20.48 -29.80 -24.31
N ILE A 491 19.55 -28.86 -24.14
CA ILE A 491 18.60 -28.85 -23.03
C ILE A 491 17.26 -29.31 -23.57
N LEU A 492 16.65 -30.31 -22.95
CA LEU A 492 15.28 -30.73 -23.25
C LEU A 492 14.31 -29.96 -22.36
N LEU A 493 13.24 -29.45 -22.96
CA LEU A 493 12.17 -28.69 -22.35
C LEU A 493 11.02 -29.60 -21.96
N SER A 494 10.16 -29.13 -21.05
CA SER A 494 8.92 -29.83 -20.68
C SER A 494 7.87 -29.85 -21.78
N GLU A 495 7.94 -28.88 -22.71
CA GLU A 495 7.01 -28.74 -23.84
C GLU A 495 7.76 -28.41 -25.13
N ASP A 496 7.12 -28.68 -26.28
CA ASP A 496 7.63 -28.33 -27.60
C ASP A 496 7.65 -26.80 -27.79
N THR A 497 8.58 -26.32 -28.61
CA THR A 497 8.61 -24.90 -28.99
C THR A 497 7.39 -24.52 -29.84
N LEU A 498 6.91 -23.28 -29.67
CA LEU A 498 5.70 -22.75 -30.34
C LEU A 498 5.95 -22.35 -31.81
N ASN A 499 7.21 -22.17 -32.19
CA ASN A 499 7.59 -21.72 -33.53
C ASN A 499 7.35 -22.82 -34.59
N THR A 500 6.75 -22.41 -35.71
CA THR A 500 6.52 -23.28 -36.88
C THR A 500 7.67 -23.27 -37.89
N THR A 501 8.66 -22.39 -37.71
CA THR A 501 9.86 -22.28 -38.55
C THR A 501 11.11 -22.10 -37.68
N ASN A 502 12.28 -22.49 -38.20
CA ASN A 502 13.53 -22.38 -37.45
C ASN A 502 13.89 -20.91 -37.19
N VAL A 503 14.26 -20.59 -35.96
CA VAL A 503 14.66 -19.23 -35.55
C VAL A 503 16.10 -19.20 -35.05
N GLN A 504 16.81 -18.13 -35.38
CA GLN A 504 18.21 -17.90 -35.05
C GLN A 504 18.37 -16.66 -34.17
N ASN A 505 19.52 -16.56 -33.51
CA ASN A 505 19.89 -15.44 -32.65
C ASN A 505 18.94 -15.21 -31.47
N GLN A 506 18.32 -16.29 -30.98
CA GLN A 506 17.45 -16.20 -29.82
C GLN A 506 18.26 -16.02 -28.54
N THR A 507 17.67 -15.29 -27.60
CA THR A 507 18.20 -15.12 -26.24
C THR A 507 17.31 -15.92 -25.31
N ILE A 508 17.91 -16.84 -24.57
CA ILE A 508 17.19 -17.67 -23.60
C ILE A 508 17.79 -17.44 -22.23
N SER A 509 16.90 -17.22 -21.28
CA SER A 509 17.20 -17.13 -19.87
C SER A 509 16.60 -18.32 -19.15
N ILE A 510 17.37 -18.94 -18.28
CA ILE A 510 16.93 -20.04 -17.42
C ILE A 510 17.13 -19.60 -15.97
N GLY A 511 16.16 -19.90 -15.12
CA GLY A 511 16.13 -19.39 -13.75
C GLY A 511 14.90 -19.86 -12.99
N SER A 512 14.28 -18.93 -12.26
CA SER A 512 13.13 -19.24 -11.41
C SER A 512 12.03 -18.22 -11.58
N THR A 513 10.80 -18.69 -11.63
CA THR A 513 9.60 -17.88 -11.60
C THR A 513 9.15 -17.73 -10.15
N SER A 514 8.92 -16.51 -9.72
CA SER A 514 8.44 -16.19 -8.37
C SER A 514 7.23 -15.28 -8.46
N PHE A 515 6.39 -15.24 -7.44
CA PHE A 515 5.30 -14.28 -7.39
C PHE A 515 5.83 -12.85 -7.35
N ILE A 516 5.09 -11.93 -7.96
CA ILE A 516 5.25 -10.51 -7.65
C ILE A 516 4.64 -10.32 -6.28
N SER A 517 5.50 -10.12 -5.29
CA SER A 517 5.10 -10.10 -3.90
C SER A 517 6.01 -9.27 -3.04
N TYR A 518 5.39 -8.68 -2.03
CA TYR A 518 6.01 -7.91 -0.96
C TYR A 518 5.23 -8.17 0.32
N ASN A 519 5.87 -8.07 1.47
CA ASN A 519 5.19 -8.21 2.74
C ASN A 519 4.78 -6.85 3.31
N VAL A 520 3.62 -6.82 3.97
CA VAL A 520 3.13 -5.62 4.67
C VAL A 520 3.99 -5.39 5.90
N ARG A 521 4.62 -4.24 6.00
CA ARG A 521 5.25 -3.79 7.26
C ARG A 521 4.20 -3.18 8.18
N GLU A 522 3.44 -2.26 7.61
CA GLU A 522 2.48 -1.43 8.32
C GLU A 522 1.32 -1.13 7.38
N TYR A 523 0.13 -1.09 7.98
CA TYR A 523 -1.12 -0.78 7.33
C TYR A 523 -1.70 0.42 8.07
N ASP A 524 -1.72 1.58 7.41
CA ASP A 524 -2.35 2.78 7.94
C ASP A 524 -3.74 2.92 7.32
N ASN A 525 -4.78 2.71 8.13
CA ASN A 525 -6.17 2.82 7.69
C ASN A 525 -6.77 4.20 7.98
N ARG A 526 -5.98 5.17 8.43
CA ARG A 526 -6.50 6.50 8.72
C ARG A 526 -6.81 7.20 7.40
N ASP A 527 -8.03 7.73 7.32
CA ASP A 527 -8.38 8.67 6.28
C ASP A 527 -7.65 9.98 6.59
N ILE A 528 -6.70 10.39 5.74
CA ILE A 528 -6.07 11.71 5.88
C ILE A 528 -6.94 12.82 5.27
N TYR A 529 -8.03 12.47 4.59
CA TYR A 529 -8.96 13.38 3.93
C TYR A 529 -10.35 13.41 4.59
N ASP A 530 -10.55 12.68 5.70
CA ASP A 530 -11.72 12.90 6.54
C ASP A 530 -11.52 14.22 7.32
N ASP A 531 -12.39 15.20 7.08
CA ASP A 531 -12.45 16.48 7.81
C ASP A 531 -12.44 16.28 9.34
N TYR A 532 -12.90 15.12 9.85
CA TYR A 532 -12.91 14.77 11.27
C TYR A 532 -11.62 14.08 11.76
N SER A 533 -10.75 13.59 10.88
CA SER A 533 -9.48 12.91 11.23
C SER A 533 -8.38 13.90 11.65
N SER A 534 -8.45 15.14 11.17
CA SER A 534 -7.58 16.24 11.61
C SER A 534 -7.80 16.61 13.09
N ASN A 535 -8.91 16.18 13.70
CA ASN A 535 -9.18 16.42 15.11
C ASN A 535 -8.15 15.74 16.04
N ASP A 536 -7.59 14.59 15.65
CA ASP A 536 -6.51 13.92 16.42
C ASP A 536 -5.21 14.74 16.37
N GLU A 537 -4.90 15.37 15.23
CA GLU A 537 -3.71 16.22 15.07
C GLU A 537 -3.87 17.53 15.87
N PHE A 538 -5.08 18.11 15.85
CA PHE A 538 -5.44 19.23 16.72
C PHE A 538 -5.41 18.86 18.20
N GLU A 539 -5.86 17.67 18.61
CA GLU A 539 -5.78 17.23 20.00
C GLU A 539 -4.34 16.98 20.43
N LEU A 540 -3.49 16.41 19.57
CA LEU A 540 -2.08 16.15 19.87
C LEU A 540 -1.25 17.46 19.96
N GLU A 541 -1.48 18.41 19.05
CA GLU A 541 -0.90 19.76 19.16
C GLU A 541 -1.48 20.53 20.36
N ALA A 542 -2.77 20.38 20.66
CA ALA A 542 -3.38 21.01 21.82
C ALA A 542 -2.81 20.47 23.14
N ASP A 543 -2.50 19.17 23.23
CA ASP A 543 -1.86 18.56 24.40
C ASP A 543 -0.40 19.02 24.58
N GLU A 544 0.32 19.38 23.50
CA GLU A 544 1.63 20.03 23.59
C GLU A 544 1.55 21.51 24.02
N ILE A 545 0.45 22.20 23.69
CA ILE A 545 0.23 23.62 24.00
C ILE A 545 -0.39 23.83 25.38
N ILE A 546 -1.27 22.93 25.82
CA ILE A 546 -2.06 23.04 27.06
C ILE A 546 -1.49 22.07 28.10
N ASP A 547 -0.61 22.59 28.95
CA ASP A 547 -0.12 21.88 30.13
C ASP A 547 -1.22 21.84 31.23
N PHE A 548 -1.96 20.73 31.30
CA PHE A 548 -2.95 20.49 32.36
C PHE A 548 -2.32 20.25 33.75
N ALA A 549 -0.99 20.24 33.89
CA ALA A 549 -0.32 20.16 35.19
C ALA A 549 -0.28 21.50 35.94
N GLU A 550 -0.55 22.63 35.28
CA GLU A 550 -0.61 23.93 35.94
C GLU A 550 -2.03 24.24 36.45
N THR A 551 -2.13 24.53 37.74
CA THR A 551 -3.39 24.95 38.39
C THR A 551 -3.89 26.26 37.77
N ASN A 552 -5.20 26.31 37.48
CA ASN A 552 -5.93 27.47 36.96
C ASN A 552 -5.34 28.82 37.43
N PRO A 553 -4.77 29.63 36.53
CA PRO A 553 -4.17 30.92 36.87
C PRO A 553 -5.20 31.98 37.32
N PHE A 554 -6.51 31.72 37.15
CA PHE A 554 -7.59 32.63 37.53
C PHE A 554 -8.23 32.32 38.89
N GLY A 555 -7.62 31.46 39.70
CA GLY A 555 -7.95 31.29 41.11
C GLY A 555 -8.93 30.15 41.42
N THR A 556 -8.91 29.74 42.67
CA THR A 556 -9.72 28.64 43.24
C THR A 556 -11.17 29.09 43.41
N TYR A 557 -12.11 28.45 42.70
CA TYR A 557 -13.54 28.48 43.04
C TYR A 557 -13.90 27.32 43.94
#